data_AF-A0A485C2N4-F1
#
_entry.id   AF-A0A485C2N4-F1
#
_cell.length_a   1.000
_cell.length_b   1.000
_cell.length_c   1.000
_cell.angle_alpha   90.00
_cell.angle_beta   90.00
_cell.angle_gamma   90.00
#
_symmetry.space_group_name_H-M   'P 1'
#
loop_
_entity.id
_entity.type
_entity.pdbx_description
1 polymer ?
#
loop_
_entity_poly.entity_id
_entity_poly.type
_entity_poly.pdbx_seq_one_letter_code
_entity_poly.pdbx_strand_id
1 'polypeptide(L)'
;MIVTSGTATANLYPALIEAGLTGEKLILLTADRPPELIDCGANQAIRQPGMFASHPSQTLSLPRPSQDVPARWLVSTIDQALGALHSGGIHINCPFAEPLYGEMDDTGVEWQQQLGAWWQSDKPWLRQSLHLESEKQRDWFFWRQKRGVVVRGSHEPPLKVKKSPGGQKRSAGR
;
A
#
# COMPACT_ATOMS: atom_id res chain seq x y z
N MET A 1 5.79 -0.39 -7.09
CA MET A 1 6.82 0.14 -8.03
C MET A 1 8.02 0.59 -7.21
N ILE A 2 9.23 0.40 -7.73
CA ILE A 2 10.48 0.87 -7.10
C ILE A 2 11.17 1.79 -8.10
N VAL A 3 11.59 2.97 -7.67
CA VAL A 3 12.34 3.93 -8.49
C VAL A 3 13.50 4.54 -7.70
N THR A 4 14.53 4.98 -8.43
CA THR A 4 15.62 5.78 -7.88
C THR A 4 15.17 7.21 -7.57
N SER A 5 16.03 7.99 -6.91
CA SER A 5 15.77 9.39 -6.56
C SER A 5 15.69 10.30 -7.79
N GLY A 6 15.17 11.52 -7.60
CA GLY A 6 15.12 12.53 -8.65
C GLY A 6 13.90 12.40 -9.58
N THR A 7 14.10 12.66 -10.87
CA THR A 7 12.99 12.75 -11.84
C THR A 7 12.28 11.42 -12.09
N ALA A 8 12.94 10.28 -11.81
CA ALA A 8 12.31 8.97 -11.87
C ALA A 8 11.07 8.90 -10.97
N THR A 9 11.12 9.53 -9.79
CA THR A 9 9.96 9.65 -8.90
C THR A 9 8.85 10.50 -9.53
N ALA A 10 9.19 11.63 -10.15
CA ALA A 10 8.19 12.49 -10.80
C ALA A 10 7.47 11.80 -11.97
N ASN A 11 8.10 10.84 -12.66
CA ASN A 11 7.45 10.10 -13.74
C ASN A 11 6.32 9.16 -13.27
N LEU A 12 6.21 8.90 -11.96
CA LEU A 12 5.13 8.10 -11.38
C LEU A 12 3.82 8.88 -11.23
N TYR A 13 3.86 10.21 -11.36
CA TYR A 13 2.74 11.10 -11.11
C TYR A 13 1.48 10.74 -11.92
N PRO A 14 1.54 10.49 -13.24
CA PRO A 14 0.34 10.17 -14.02
C PRO A 14 -0.34 8.88 -13.56
N ALA A 15 0.46 7.83 -13.29
CA ALA A 15 -0.06 6.55 -12.80
C ALA A 15 -0.68 6.68 -11.40
N LEU A 16 -0.07 7.49 -10.53
CA LEU A 16 -0.60 7.78 -9.20
C LEU A 16 -1.92 8.54 -9.24
N ILE A 17 -2.04 9.54 -10.12
CA ILE A 17 -3.29 10.29 -10.30
C ILE A 17 -4.40 9.34 -10.75
N GLU A 18 -4.14 8.53 -11.77
CA GLU A 18 -5.11 7.59 -12.29
C GLU A 18 -5.54 6.56 -11.22
N ALA A 19 -4.59 6.05 -10.45
CA ALA A 19 -4.87 5.17 -9.31
C ALA A 19 -5.78 5.84 -8.28
N GLY A 20 -5.56 7.14 -7.98
CA GLY A 20 -6.42 7.91 -7.09
C GLY A 20 -7.86 8.08 -7.60
N LEU A 21 -8.06 8.13 -8.92
CA LEU A 21 -9.38 8.29 -9.55
C LEU A 21 -10.12 6.95 -9.74
N THR A 22 -9.39 5.90 -10.11
CA THR A 22 -9.95 4.58 -10.44
C THR A 22 -9.98 3.62 -9.25
N GLY A 23 -9.21 3.92 -8.21
CA GLY A 23 -9.13 3.15 -6.98
C GLY A 23 -8.08 2.03 -6.98
N GLU A 24 -7.31 1.87 -8.06
CA GLU A 24 -6.21 0.91 -8.15
C GLU A 24 -5.22 1.09 -7.00
N LYS A 25 -4.84 -0.01 -6.33
CA LYS A 25 -3.93 0.04 -5.18
C LYS A 25 -2.48 0.06 -5.64
N LEU A 26 -1.89 1.24 -5.66
CA LEU A 26 -0.53 1.44 -6.13
C LEU A 26 0.43 1.77 -4.99
N ILE A 27 1.44 0.93 -4.75
CA ILE A 27 2.50 1.20 -3.76
C ILE A 27 3.74 1.75 -4.47
N LEU A 28 4.12 2.98 -4.17
CA LEU A 28 5.31 3.64 -4.71
C LEU A 28 6.42 3.66 -3.66
N LEU A 29 7.50 2.90 -3.91
CA LEU A 29 8.71 2.92 -3.11
C LEU A 29 9.75 3.78 -3.84
N THR A 30 10.02 4.97 -3.33
CA THR A 30 10.90 5.94 -3.98
C THR A 30 12.17 6.09 -3.16
N ALA A 31 13.31 5.65 -3.70
CA ALA A 31 14.58 5.93 -3.07
C ALA A 31 14.82 7.45 -3.01
N ASP A 32 15.47 7.92 -1.97
CA ASP A 32 15.80 9.33 -1.78
C ASP A 32 17.21 9.48 -1.20
N ARG A 33 17.77 10.68 -1.35
CA ARG A 33 19.01 11.06 -0.68
C ARG A 33 18.72 11.37 0.79
N PRO A 34 19.69 11.16 1.69
CA PRO A 34 19.49 11.46 3.10
C PRO A 34 19.39 12.99 3.30
N PRO A 35 18.75 13.45 4.39
CA PRO A 35 18.46 14.87 4.60
C PRO A 35 19.65 15.82 4.46
N GLU A 36 20.84 15.38 4.85
CA GLU A 36 22.09 16.15 4.73
C GLU A 36 22.54 16.43 3.28
N LEU A 37 21.99 15.70 2.30
CA LEU A 37 22.29 15.87 0.87
C LEU A 37 21.17 16.58 0.11
N ILE A 38 20.13 17.07 0.80
CA ILE A 38 19.04 17.83 0.18
C ILE A 38 19.40 19.32 0.16
N ASP A 39 19.03 20.01 -0.92
CA ASP A 39 19.23 21.47 -1.10
C ASP A 39 20.71 21.95 -1.03
N CYS A 40 21.68 21.04 -1.18
CA CYS A 40 23.13 21.35 -1.17
C CYS A 40 23.82 21.21 -2.54
N GLY A 41 23.06 21.04 -3.62
CA GLY A 41 23.59 20.85 -4.98
C GLY A 41 24.07 19.42 -5.28
N ALA A 42 23.73 18.45 -4.43
CA ALA A 42 24.00 17.04 -4.70
C ALA A 42 23.28 16.56 -5.97
N ASN A 43 23.98 15.77 -6.78
CA ASN A 43 23.42 15.23 -8.01
C ASN A 43 22.24 14.29 -7.70
N GLN A 44 21.15 14.43 -8.47
CA GLN A 44 19.92 13.63 -8.34
C GLN A 44 19.25 13.71 -6.96
N ALA A 45 19.49 14.79 -6.21
CA ALA A 45 18.79 15.11 -4.97
C ALA A 45 17.68 16.15 -5.23
N ILE A 46 16.43 15.80 -4.94
CA ILE A 46 15.28 16.71 -5.00
C ILE A 46 14.45 16.57 -3.73
N ARG A 47 13.59 17.55 -3.44
CA ARG A 47 12.61 17.43 -2.35
C ARG A 47 11.51 16.46 -2.75
N GLN A 48 11.61 15.20 -2.33
CA GLN A 48 10.61 14.15 -2.61
C GLN A 48 9.45 14.09 -1.60
N PRO A 49 9.65 14.33 -0.28
CA PRO A 49 8.54 14.34 0.67
C PRO A 49 7.45 15.35 0.25
N GLY A 50 6.23 14.86 0.06
CA GLY A 50 5.08 15.68 -0.36
C GLY A 50 5.04 16.08 -1.84
N MET A 51 5.95 15.58 -2.70
CA MET A 51 6.00 15.99 -4.10
C MET A 51 4.75 15.62 -4.91
N PHE A 52 3.99 14.62 -4.47
CA PHE A 52 2.72 14.21 -5.08
C PHE A 52 1.49 14.92 -4.50
N ALA A 53 1.67 15.94 -3.65
CA ALA A 53 0.62 16.70 -3.01
C ALA A 53 -0.46 15.79 -2.38
N SER A 54 -1.73 16.00 -2.72
CA SER A 54 -2.87 15.26 -2.17
C SER A 54 -3.30 14.05 -3.00
N HIS A 55 -2.52 13.65 -4.01
CA HIS A 55 -2.89 12.52 -4.88
C HIS A 55 -2.73 11.14 -4.24
N PRO A 56 -1.69 10.86 -3.42
CA PRO A 56 -1.65 9.63 -2.65
C PRO A 56 -2.75 9.63 -1.58
N SER A 57 -3.41 8.48 -1.44
CA SER A 57 -4.31 8.22 -0.31
C SER A 57 -3.56 8.13 1.02
N GLN A 58 -2.28 7.73 0.98
CA GLN A 58 -1.38 7.68 2.12
C GLN A 58 0.03 8.13 1.70
N THR A 59 0.74 8.81 2.58
CA THR A 59 2.14 9.21 2.36
C THR A 59 2.95 8.88 3.60
N LEU A 60 4.05 8.17 3.40
CA LEU A 60 5.03 7.84 4.41
C LEU A 60 6.38 8.42 3.99
N SER A 61 6.97 9.24 4.84
CA SER A 61 8.36 9.65 4.69
C SER A 61 9.17 8.92 5.76
N LEU A 62 9.91 7.89 5.36
CA LEU A 62 10.71 7.13 6.32
C LEU A 62 11.88 8.00 6.82
N PRO A 63 12.29 7.85 8.08
CA PRO A 63 13.50 8.47 8.58
C PRO A 63 14.72 7.83 7.92
N ARG A 64 15.88 8.47 8.08
CA ARG A 64 17.16 7.84 7.76
C ARG A 64 17.27 6.48 8.48
N PRO A 65 17.67 5.40 7.78
CA PRO A 65 17.90 4.11 8.40
C PRO A 65 18.85 4.22 9.60
N SER A 66 18.39 3.77 10.76
CA SER A 66 19.18 3.62 11.99
C SER A 66 18.66 2.41 12.77
N GLN A 67 19.55 1.70 13.46
CA GLN A 67 19.18 0.62 14.37
C GLN A 67 18.53 1.12 15.67
N ASP A 68 18.62 2.43 15.96
CA ASP A 68 17.93 3.07 17.09
C ASP A 68 16.41 3.06 16.91
N VAL A 69 15.96 3.06 15.65
CA VAL A 69 14.54 2.92 15.31
C VAL A 69 14.24 1.43 15.22
N PRO A 70 13.39 0.85 16.09
CA PRO A 70 13.23 -0.59 16.16
C PRO A 70 12.46 -1.13 14.94
N ALA A 71 12.77 -2.36 14.51
CA ALA A 71 12.15 -3.01 13.35
C ALA A 71 10.61 -3.06 13.44
N ARG A 72 10.08 -3.28 14.65
CA ARG A 72 8.63 -3.29 14.92
C ARG A 72 7.96 -1.97 14.54
N TRP A 73 8.65 -0.83 14.69
CA TRP A 73 8.10 0.48 14.34
C TRP A 73 7.97 0.60 12.82
N LEU A 74 9.01 0.20 12.08
CA LEU A 74 9.02 0.26 10.62
C LEU A 74 7.88 -0.60 10.04
N VAL A 75 7.79 -1.87 10.46
CA VAL A 75 6.73 -2.77 9.96
C VAL A 75 5.34 -2.29 10.40
N SER A 76 5.16 -1.81 11.64
CA SER A 76 3.87 -1.29 12.09
C SER A 76 3.43 -0.05 11.31
N THR A 77 4.37 0.82 10.93
CA THR A 77 4.08 2.03 10.15
C THR A 77 3.62 1.66 8.74
N ILE A 78 4.29 0.68 8.12
CA ILE A 78 3.88 0.17 6.80
C ILE A 78 2.52 -0.50 6.89
N ASP A 79 2.32 -1.38 7.87
CA ASP A 79 1.06 -2.09 8.10
C ASP A 79 -0.12 -1.14 8.36
N GLN A 80 0.10 -0.08 9.14
CA GLN A 80 -0.91 0.94 9.41
C GLN A 80 -1.34 1.64 8.12
N ALA A 81 -0.38 2.07 7.30
CA ALA A 81 -0.69 2.78 6.06
C ALA A 81 -1.39 1.86 5.04
N LEU A 82 -0.96 0.59 4.93
CA LEU A 82 -1.61 -0.40 4.08
C LEU A 82 -3.00 -0.82 4.59
N GLY A 83 -3.15 -0.97 5.91
CA GLY A 83 -4.43 -1.31 6.54
C GLY A 83 -5.48 -0.20 6.44
N ALA A 84 -5.03 1.07 6.42
CA ALA A 84 -5.88 2.23 6.18
C ALA A 84 -6.19 2.48 4.70
N LEU A 85 -5.49 1.82 3.77
CA LEU A 85 -5.63 2.04 2.33
C LEU A 85 -6.90 1.39 1.78
N HIS A 86 -7.96 2.18 1.67
CA HIS A 86 -9.21 1.76 1.03
C HIS A 86 -9.04 1.59 -0.49
N SER A 87 -8.53 2.61 -1.16
CA SER A 87 -8.29 2.65 -2.61
C SER A 87 -7.19 3.68 -2.95
N GLY A 88 -6.64 3.62 -4.17
CA GLY A 88 -5.65 4.57 -4.66
C GLY A 88 -4.21 4.26 -4.26
N GLY A 89 -3.34 5.27 -4.38
CA GLY A 89 -1.90 5.08 -4.20
C GLY A 89 -1.38 5.39 -2.80
N ILE A 90 -0.29 4.72 -2.42
CA ILE A 90 0.55 5.07 -1.27
C ILE A 90 1.95 5.44 -1.77
N HIS A 91 2.47 6.57 -1.29
CA HIS A 91 3.85 6.99 -1.52
C HIS A 91 4.68 6.72 -0.27
N ILE A 92 5.74 5.91 -0.40
CA ILE A 92 6.71 5.62 0.65
C ILE A 92 8.07 6.13 0.16
N ASN A 93 8.53 7.22 0.77
CA ASN A 93 9.83 7.80 0.52
C ASN A 93 10.88 7.14 1.42
N CYS A 94 11.97 6.64 0.82
CA CYS A 94 12.97 5.81 1.48
C CYS A 94 14.37 6.45 1.33
N PRO A 95 14.83 7.25 2.31
CA PRO A 95 16.17 7.85 2.25
C PRO A 95 17.25 6.80 2.52
N PHE A 96 18.30 6.77 1.69
CA PHE A 96 19.47 5.90 1.89
C PHE A 96 20.77 6.70 1.75
N ALA A 97 21.65 6.57 2.74
CA ALA A 97 22.98 7.17 2.70
C ALA A 97 23.98 6.22 2.02
N GLU A 98 25.01 6.78 1.40
CA GLU A 98 26.14 5.99 0.89
C GLU A 98 26.99 5.45 2.06
N PRO A 99 27.67 4.30 1.89
CA PRO A 99 27.77 3.49 0.67
C PRO A 99 26.53 2.60 0.41
N LEU A 100 26.13 2.48 -0.86
CA LEU A 100 25.00 1.63 -1.29
C LEU A 100 25.44 0.25 -1.80
N TYR A 101 26.76 0.03 -1.94
CA TYR A 101 27.36 -1.18 -2.47
C TYR A 101 28.33 -1.75 -1.44
N GLY A 102 28.37 -3.08 -1.34
CA GLY A 102 29.22 -3.80 -0.40
C GLY A 102 28.74 -5.25 -0.26
N GLU A 103 29.57 -6.09 0.35
CA GLU A 103 29.16 -7.43 0.75
C GLU A 103 28.23 -7.34 1.97
N MET A 104 27.27 -8.25 2.06
CA MET A 104 26.42 -8.36 3.24
C MET A 104 27.25 -8.90 4.41
N ASP A 105 27.19 -8.19 5.53
CA ASP A 105 27.73 -8.64 6.82
C ASP A 105 26.58 -8.82 7.83
N ASP A 106 26.93 -9.08 9.10
CA ASP A 106 25.93 -9.28 10.16
C ASP A 106 25.29 -7.96 10.65
N THR A 107 25.59 -6.81 10.02
CA THR A 107 25.04 -5.51 10.40
C THR A 107 23.52 -5.53 10.29
N GLY A 108 22.84 -5.32 11.43
CA GLY A 108 21.38 -5.26 11.50
C GLY A 108 20.67 -6.62 11.58
N VAL A 109 21.40 -7.73 11.61
CA VAL A 109 20.79 -9.07 11.78
C VAL A 109 20.05 -9.17 13.12
N GLU A 110 20.68 -8.76 14.23
CA GLU A 110 20.01 -8.76 15.55
C GLU A 110 18.77 -7.85 15.58
N TRP A 111 18.85 -6.71 14.89
CA TRP A 111 17.73 -5.77 14.76
C TRP A 111 16.55 -6.42 14.02
N GLN A 112 16.79 -7.18 12.94
CA GLN A 112 15.74 -7.91 12.23
C GLN A 112 15.17 -9.07 13.06
N GLN A 113 16.02 -9.77 13.81
CA GLN A 113 15.63 -10.89 14.67
C GLN A 113 14.66 -10.47 15.80
N GLN A 114 14.57 -9.18 16.13
CA GLN A 114 13.58 -8.67 17.07
C GLN A 114 12.13 -8.95 16.64
N LEU A 115 11.88 -9.15 15.33
CA LEU A 115 10.56 -9.55 14.83
C LEU A 115 10.28 -11.05 15.01
N GLY A 116 11.30 -11.85 15.32
CA GLY A 116 11.19 -13.26 15.68
C GLY A 116 10.41 -14.08 14.65
N ALA A 117 9.40 -14.81 15.14
CA ALA A 117 8.57 -15.70 14.33
C ALA A 117 7.72 -14.99 13.26
N TRP A 118 7.64 -13.65 13.28
CA TRP A 118 6.91 -12.89 12.26
C TRP A 118 7.48 -13.11 10.86
N TRP A 119 8.80 -13.31 10.72
CA TRP A 119 9.43 -13.65 9.45
C TRP A 119 8.92 -14.95 8.81
N GLN A 120 8.29 -15.83 9.60
CA GLN A 120 7.64 -17.06 9.12
C GLN A 120 6.11 -16.97 9.10
N SER A 121 5.54 -15.78 9.32
CA SER A 121 4.10 -15.54 9.35
C SER A 121 3.56 -15.12 7.99
N ASP A 122 2.29 -15.45 7.73
CA ASP A 122 1.49 -14.97 6.58
C ASP A 122 0.66 -13.72 6.93
N LYS A 123 0.88 -13.12 8.10
CA LYS A 123 0.04 -12.07 8.68
C LYS A 123 0.81 -10.77 8.85
N PRO A 124 0.15 -9.61 8.66
CA PRO A 124 0.70 -8.33 9.08
C PRO A 124 1.11 -8.35 10.55
N TRP A 125 2.17 -7.64 10.90
CA TRP A 125 2.62 -7.44 12.28
C TRP A 125 1.55 -6.69 13.07
N LEU A 126 1.03 -5.61 12.50
CA LEU A 126 -0.10 -4.86 13.02
C LEU A 126 -1.32 -5.04 12.11
N ARG A 127 -2.41 -5.56 12.67
CA ARG A 127 -3.67 -5.73 11.93
C ARG A 127 -4.61 -4.59 12.23
N GLN A 128 -4.78 -3.71 11.25
CA GLN A 128 -5.78 -2.65 11.28
C GLN A 128 -6.64 -2.76 10.03
N SER A 129 -7.93 -3.05 10.23
CA SER A 129 -8.91 -3.12 9.13
C SER A 129 -9.93 -2.01 9.33
N LEU A 130 -9.93 -1.02 8.45
CA LEU A 130 -11.00 -0.02 8.40
C LEU A 130 -12.07 -0.50 7.42
N HIS A 131 -13.24 -0.83 7.95
CA HIS A 131 -14.40 -1.17 7.15
C HIS A 131 -15.23 0.09 6.89
N LEU A 132 -15.16 0.61 5.68
CA LEU A 132 -15.97 1.74 5.23
C LEU A 132 -17.19 1.19 4.49
N GLU A 133 -18.29 1.01 5.21
CA GLU A 133 -19.58 0.66 4.62
C GLU A 133 -20.64 1.69 5.00
N SER A 134 -21.47 2.04 4.04
CA SER A 134 -22.66 2.85 4.30
C SER A 134 -23.74 2.00 4.96
N GLU A 135 -24.51 2.60 5.86
CA GLU A 135 -25.68 1.93 6.43
C GLU A 135 -26.73 1.64 5.35
N LYS A 136 -27.47 0.54 5.56
CA LYS A 136 -28.59 0.18 4.71
C LYS A 136 -29.66 1.26 4.79
N GLN A 137 -30.08 1.77 3.63
CA GLN A 137 -31.15 2.76 3.53
C GLN A 137 -32.49 2.12 3.93
N ARG A 138 -33.05 2.54 5.08
CA ARG A 138 -34.22 1.89 5.71
C ARG A 138 -35.51 2.10 4.93
N ASP A 139 -35.61 3.22 4.23
CA ASP A 139 -36.73 3.64 3.38
C ASP A 139 -36.64 3.08 1.95
N TRP A 140 -35.68 2.20 1.65
CA TRP A 140 -35.53 1.55 0.34
C TRP A 140 -36.83 0.89 -0.15
N PHE A 141 -37.62 0.28 0.74
CA PHE A 141 -38.90 -0.35 0.40
C PHE A 141 -39.96 0.63 -0.11
N PHE A 142 -39.88 1.90 0.29
CA PHE A 142 -40.73 2.98 -0.20
C PHE A 142 -40.24 3.48 -1.56
N TRP A 143 -38.93 3.75 -1.69
CA TRP A 143 -38.34 4.29 -2.93
C TRP A 143 -38.41 3.35 -4.12
N ARG A 144 -38.26 2.04 -3.89
CA ARG A 144 -38.34 1.03 -4.97
C ARG A 144 -39.71 0.98 -5.67
N GLN A 145 -40.76 1.55 -5.08
CA GLN A 145 -42.11 1.59 -5.64
C GLN A 145 -42.38 2.87 -6.45
N LYS A 146 -41.47 3.84 -6.43
CA LYS A 146 -41.59 5.09 -7.20
C LYS A 146 -41.06 4.89 -8.62
N ARG A 147 -41.43 5.81 -9.53
CA ARG A 147 -40.83 5.88 -10.86
C ARG A 147 -39.38 6.33 -10.70
N GLY A 148 -38.44 5.44 -10.96
CA GLY A 148 -37.01 5.69 -10.86
C GLY A 148 -36.28 5.34 -12.14
N VAL A 149 -35.08 5.90 -12.30
CA VAL A 149 -34.14 5.59 -13.39
C VAL A 149 -32.88 5.03 -12.76
N VAL A 150 -32.34 3.94 -13.32
CA VAL A 150 -31.04 3.39 -12.92
C VAL A 150 -30.02 3.78 -13.97
N VAL A 151 -28.99 4.50 -13.55
CA VAL A 151 -27.82 4.82 -14.37
C VAL A 151 -26.67 3.97 -13.87
N ARG A 152 -26.00 3.25 -14.78
CA ARG A 152 -24.85 2.40 -14.44
C ARG A 152 -23.58 2.99 -15.05
N GLY A 153 -22.67 3.42 -14.20
CA GLY A 153 -21.30 3.81 -14.58
C GLY A 153 -20.34 2.61 -14.62
N SER A 154 -19.03 2.90 -14.64
CA SER A 154 -18.01 1.85 -14.52
C SER A 154 -18.15 1.13 -13.18
N HIS A 155 -18.14 -0.19 -13.23
CA HIS A 155 -18.18 -1.05 -12.05
C HIS A 155 -17.52 -2.38 -12.43
N GLU A 156 -16.61 -2.86 -11.59
CA GLU A 156 -15.95 -4.13 -11.82
C GLU A 156 -16.98 -5.27 -11.78
N PRO A 157 -17.03 -6.19 -12.77
CA PRO A 157 -17.99 -7.29 -12.72
C PRO A 157 -17.76 -8.12 -11.46
N PRO A 158 -18.82 -8.57 -10.76
CA PRO A 158 -18.65 -9.40 -9.58
C PRO A 158 -17.82 -10.64 -9.94
N LEU A 159 -16.78 -10.90 -9.15
CA LEU A 159 -15.94 -12.08 -9.27
C LEU A 159 -16.83 -13.32 -9.40
N LYS A 160 -16.77 -14.00 -10.55
CA LYS A 160 -17.46 -15.28 -10.74
C LYS A 160 -16.86 -16.27 -9.74
N VAL A 161 -17.58 -16.53 -8.65
CA VAL A 161 -17.30 -17.65 -7.76
C VAL A 161 -17.35 -18.91 -8.61
N LYS A 162 -16.19 -19.50 -8.93
CA LYS A 162 -16.11 -20.83 -9.55
C LYS A 162 -16.79 -21.80 -8.58
N LYS A 163 -17.98 -22.29 -8.93
CA LYS A 163 -18.55 -23.46 -8.27
C LYS A 163 -17.61 -24.64 -8.54
N SER A 164 -16.94 -25.14 -7.51
CA SER A 164 -16.20 -26.41 -7.59
C SER A 164 -17.15 -27.54 -7.96
N PRO A 165 -16.82 -28.39 -8.94
CA PRO A 165 -17.61 -29.58 -9.25
C PRO A 165 -17.22 -30.67 -8.23
N GLY A 166 -17.98 -30.78 -7.15
CA GLY A 166 -17.73 -31.75 -6.07
C GLY A 166 -19.02 -32.37 -5.54
N GLY A 167 -19.94 -32.75 -6.43
CA GLY A 167 -21.14 -33.51 -6.08
C GLY A 167 -20.88 -35.01 -6.22
N GLN A 168 -20.41 -35.63 -5.13
CA GLN A 168 -20.23 -37.08 -5.02
C GLN A 168 -21.60 -37.76 -5.15
N LYS A 169 -21.80 -38.52 -6.23
CA LYS A 169 -22.97 -39.40 -6.42
C LYS A 169 -23.00 -40.42 -5.29
N ARG A 170 -23.97 -40.32 -4.38
CA ARG A 170 -24.36 -41.43 -3.51
C ARG A 170 -25.13 -42.44 -4.36
N SER A 171 -24.50 -43.58 -4.63
CA SER A 171 -25.14 -44.76 -5.18
C SER A 171 -26.10 -45.37 -4.15
N ALA A 172 -27.38 -45.40 -4.49
CA ALA A 172 -28.34 -46.30 -3.86
C ALA A 172 -28.07 -47.72 -4.35
N GLY A 173 -27.75 -48.63 -3.43
CA GLY A 173 -27.65 -50.07 -3.65
C GLY A 173 -28.55 -50.76 -2.63
N ARG A 174 -29.39 -51.66 -3.15
CA ARG A 174 -30.46 -52.43 -2.48
C ARG A 174 -29.97 -53.31 -1.34
#